data_AF-A0A932C4N0-F1
#
_entry.id   AF-A0A932C4N0-F1
#
_cell.length_a   1.000
_cell.length_b   1.000
_cell.length_c   1.000
_cell.angle_alpha   90.00
_cell.angle_beta   90.00
_cell.angle_gamma   90.00
#
_symmetry.space_group_name_H-M   'P 1'
#
loop_
_entity.id
_entity.type
_entity.pdbx_description
1 polymer ?
#
loop_
_entity_poly.entity_id
_entity_poly.type
_entity_poly.pdbx_seq_one_letter_code
_entity_poly.pdbx_strand_id
1 'polypeptide(L)'
;MTPVESKLRDLLELAQVVLDDLPIGLLILSAHGTPLWFNREAEVVCAVWNRTPLRRDALPLKRAEFSVPPVLWSACSALLAADNPDGPVPEPAIINEPERGLHAVVRLQRRSARTGPPACFLQLDYRRPRGDRERPISPGALSLMSRLTFREREVALRVRDGLTTEEIARELRRSKLTIKTQLAGIFKKLGVANRSRVTAMLNR
;
A
#
# COMPACT_ATOMS: atom_id res chain seq x y z
N MET A 1 -3.94 24.79 -23.87
CA MET A 1 -4.29 24.43 -22.49
C MET A 1 -4.86 25.64 -21.81
N THR A 2 -6.08 25.55 -21.30
CA THR A 2 -6.70 26.64 -20.55
C THR A 2 -6.04 26.77 -19.16
N PRO A 3 -6.10 27.94 -18.49
CA PRO A 3 -5.55 28.12 -17.14
C PRO A 3 -6.12 27.14 -16.10
N VAL A 4 -7.37 26.70 -16.30
CA VAL A 4 -8.05 25.72 -15.44
C VAL A 4 -7.48 24.31 -15.64
N GLU A 5 -7.22 23.90 -16.88
CA GLU A 5 -6.59 22.60 -17.20
C GLU A 5 -5.18 22.50 -16.61
N SER A 6 -4.41 23.59 -16.63
CA SER A 6 -3.07 23.62 -16.03
C SER A 6 -3.13 23.43 -14.52
N LYS A 7 -3.96 24.21 -13.81
CA LYS A 7 -4.11 24.08 -12.35
C LYS A 7 -4.60 22.70 -11.93
N LEU A 8 -5.52 22.10 -12.70
CA LEU A 8 -6.01 20.76 -12.43
C LEU A 8 -4.92 19.70 -12.62
N ARG A 9 -4.08 19.84 -13.66
CA ARG A 9 -2.93 18.96 -13.87
C ARG A 9 -1.95 19.05 -12.70
N ASP A 10 -1.57 20.26 -12.30
CA ASP A 10 -0.61 20.47 -11.19
C ASP A 10 -1.14 19.87 -9.88
N LEU A 11 -2.43 20.04 -9.59
CA LEU A 11 -3.08 19.44 -8.43
C LEU A 11 -3.05 17.90 -8.48
N LEU A 12 -3.33 17.31 -9.65
CA LEU A 12 -3.31 15.87 -9.84
C LEU A 12 -1.89 15.30 -9.70
N GLU A 13 -0.87 16.00 -10.20
CA GLU A 13 0.54 15.61 -10.04
C GLU A 13 0.94 15.62 -8.56
N LEU A 14 0.62 16.68 -7.81
CA LEU A 14 0.88 16.76 -6.37
C LEU A 14 0.10 15.69 -5.59
N ALA A 15 -1.19 15.49 -5.90
CA ALA A 15 -2.00 14.46 -5.28
C ALA A 15 -1.42 13.06 -5.54
N GLN A 16 -0.94 12.79 -6.75
CA GLN A 16 -0.31 11.52 -7.08
C GLN A 16 0.94 11.27 -6.23
N VAL A 17 1.80 12.29 -6.03
CA VAL A 17 2.98 12.16 -5.15
C VAL A 17 2.56 11.82 -3.72
N VAL A 18 1.56 12.50 -3.19
CA VAL A 18 1.04 12.24 -1.83
C VAL A 18 0.47 10.82 -1.72
N LEU A 19 -0.32 10.38 -2.71
CA LEU A 19 -0.94 9.07 -2.73
C LEU A 19 0.07 7.93 -2.89
N ASP A 20 1.14 8.14 -3.68
CA ASP A 20 2.26 7.21 -3.83
C ASP A 20 3.07 7.06 -2.54
N ASP A 21 3.09 8.11 -1.72
CA ASP A 21 3.71 8.13 -0.40
C ASP A 21 2.74 7.72 0.71
N LEU A 22 1.57 7.14 0.47
CA LEU A 22 0.75 6.59 1.57
C LEU A 22 1.24 5.20 2.00
N PRO A 23 1.28 4.88 3.31
CA PRO A 23 1.71 3.58 3.82
C PRO A 23 0.60 2.51 3.76
N ILE A 24 -0.27 2.61 2.76
CA ILE A 24 -1.38 1.71 2.54
C ILE A 24 -1.55 1.47 1.05
N GLY A 25 -1.84 0.23 0.66
CA GLY A 25 -2.05 -0.10 -0.74
C GLY A 25 -3.38 0.47 -1.21
N LEU A 26 -3.35 1.32 -2.22
CA LEU A 26 -4.54 1.84 -2.86
C LEU A 26 -4.57 1.40 -4.32
N LEU A 27 -5.70 0.82 -4.75
CA LEU A 27 -5.91 0.32 -6.11
C LEU A 27 -7.32 0.71 -6.58
N ILE A 28 -7.42 1.19 -7.81
CA ILE A 28 -8.69 1.48 -8.47
C ILE A 28 -8.81 0.56 -9.68
N LEU A 29 -9.89 -0.22 -9.74
CA LEU A 29 -10.21 -1.10 -10.85
C LEU A 29 -11.43 -0.59 -11.61
N SER A 30 -11.37 -0.67 -12.93
CA SER A 30 -12.52 -0.45 -13.79
C SER A 30 -13.57 -1.55 -13.62
N ALA A 31 -14.76 -1.33 -14.18
CA ALA A 31 -15.81 -2.35 -14.27
C ALA A 31 -15.40 -3.63 -15.04
N HIS A 32 -14.28 -3.59 -15.77
CA HIS A 32 -13.75 -4.73 -16.54
C HIS A 32 -12.51 -5.36 -15.91
N GLY A 33 -12.14 -4.94 -14.69
CA GLY A 33 -10.98 -5.47 -13.97
C GLY A 33 -9.64 -4.88 -14.41
N THR A 34 -9.65 -3.87 -15.29
CA THR A 34 -8.44 -3.15 -15.67
C THR A 34 -8.04 -2.15 -14.58
N PRO A 35 -6.77 -2.11 -14.14
CA PRO A 35 -6.30 -1.12 -13.18
C PRO A 35 -6.32 0.28 -13.79
N LEU A 36 -7.11 1.17 -13.19
CA LEU A 36 -7.15 2.59 -13.55
C LEU A 36 -6.00 3.35 -12.88
N TRP A 37 -5.69 3.01 -11.64
CA TRP A 37 -4.59 3.60 -10.87
C TRP A 37 -4.25 2.69 -9.68
N PHE A 38 -2.98 2.71 -9.25
CA PHE A 38 -2.53 2.09 -8.00
C PHE A 38 -1.25 2.76 -7.50
N ASN A 39 -1.02 2.72 -6.20
CA ASN A 39 0.25 3.18 -5.61
C ASN A 39 1.26 2.03 -5.43
N ARG A 40 2.47 2.40 -5.02
CA ARG A 40 3.57 1.45 -4.77
C ARG A 40 3.23 0.39 -3.74
N GLU A 41 2.49 0.74 -2.69
CA GLU A 41 2.10 -0.23 -1.67
C GLU A 41 1.14 -1.28 -2.26
N ALA A 42 0.14 -0.87 -3.06
CA ALA A 42 -0.80 -1.81 -3.67
C ALA A 42 -0.10 -2.81 -4.60
N GLU A 43 0.90 -2.36 -5.34
CA GLU A 43 1.72 -3.23 -6.17
C GLU A 43 2.41 -4.34 -5.36
N VAL A 44 3.01 -3.97 -4.21
CA VAL A 44 3.65 -4.93 -3.31
C VAL A 44 2.62 -5.92 -2.74
N VAL A 45 1.48 -5.43 -2.24
CA VAL A 45 0.45 -6.28 -1.66
C VAL A 45 -0.13 -7.25 -2.70
N CYS A 46 -0.41 -6.78 -3.91
CA CYS A 46 -0.91 -7.63 -5.01
C CYS A 46 0.10 -8.71 -5.40
N ALA A 47 1.41 -8.38 -5.48
CA ALA A 47 2.44 -9.36 -5.78
C ALA A 47 2.53 -10.46 -4.70
N VAL A 48 2.41 -10.08 -3.43
CA VAL A 48 2.34 -11.05 -2.32
C VAL A 48 1.12 -11.95 -2.46
N TRP A 49 -0.04 -11.37 -2.78
CA TRP A 49 -1.28 -12.13 -2.97
C TRP A 49 -1.15 -13.16 -4.08
N ASN A 50 -0.63 -12.74 -5.24
CA ASN A 50 -0.41 -13.55 -6.43
C ASN A 50 0.66 -14.64 -6.27
N ARG A 51 1.37 -14.67 -5.13
CA ARG A 51 2.56 -15.51 -4.94
C ARG A 51 3.60 -15.27 -6.03
N THR A 52 3.55 -14.09 -6.66
CA THR A 52 4.60 -13.67 -7.58
C THR A 52 5.84 -13.47 -6.72
N PRO A 53 6.97 -14.14 -7.02
CA PRO A 53 8.20 -13.87 -6.30
C PRO A 53 8.47 -12.38 -6.46
N LEU A 54 8.38 -11.63 -5.36
CA LEU A 54 8.90 -10.27 -5.30
C LEU A 54 10.35 -10.40 -5.75
N ARG A 55 10.68 -9.96 -6.97
CA ARG A 55 12.05 -10.14 -7.48
C ARG A 55 12.95 -9.58 -6.40
N ARG A 56 13.97 -10.34 -6.03
CA ARG A 56 14.84 -9.98 -4.90
C ARG A 56 15.52 -8.59 -5.11
N ASP A 57 15.47 -8.04 -6.33
CA ASP A 57 15.92 -6.69 -6.75
C ASP A 57 14.79 -5.67 -7.05
N ALA A 58 13.51 -5.98 -6.77
CA ALA A 58 12.39 -5.13 -7.17
C ALA A 58 12.24 -3.88 -6.27
N LEU A 59 12.92 -2.81 -6.67
CA LEU A 59 12.20 -1.55 -6.92
C LEU A 59 10.90 -1.84 -7.70
N PRO A 60 9.83 -1.04 -7.53
CA PRO A 60 8.45 -1.35 -7.92
C PRO A 60 8.36 -2.14 -9.24
N LEU A 61 7.48 -3.16 -9.30
CA LEU A 61 7.20 -3.88 -10.54
C LEU A 61 7.06 -2.84 -11.66
N LYS A 62 7.57 -3.11 -12.85
CA LYS A 62 7.22 -2.21 -13.96
C LYS A 62 5.69 -2.21 -14.04
N ARG A 63 5.04 -1.06 -14.28
CA ARG A 63 3.57 -0.98 -14.40
C ARG A 63 2.96 -2.07 -15.33
N ALA A 64 3.75 -2.55 -16.30
CA ALA A 64 3.39 -3.63 -17.23
C ALA A 64 3.36 -5.06 -16.62
N GLU A 65 3.96 -5.28 -15.45
CA GLU A 65 4.01 -6.57 -14.74
C GLU A 65 2.98 -6.66 -13.60
N PHE A 66 2.23 -5.58 -13.34
CA PHE A 66 1.18 -5.58 -12.33
C PHE A 66 0.02 -6.48 -12.76
N SER A 67 -0.40 -7.39 -11.87
CA SER A 67 -1.57 -8.25 -12.08
C SER A 67 -2.48 -8.17 -10.87
N VAL A 68 -3.78 -8.02 -11.12
CA VAL A 68 -4.81 -8.00 -10.08
C VAL A 68 -5.00 -9.42 -9.55
N PRO A 69 -4.91 -9.64 -8.23
CA PRO A 69 -5.20 -10.93 -7.64
C PRO A 69 -6.63 -11.41 -7.95
N PRO A 70 -6.82 -12.67 -8.37
CA PRO A 70 -8.13 -13.18 -8.74
C PRO A 70 -9.18 -13.03 -7.64
N VAL A 71 -8.80 -13.18 -6.37
CA VAL A 71 -9.73 -12.98 -5.24
C VAL A 71 -10.18 -11.52 -5.10
N LEU A 72 -9.29 -10.55 -5.37
CA LEU A 72 -9.66 -9.14 -5.34
C LEU A 72 -10.59 -8.83 -6.50
N TRP A 73 -10.32 -9.36 -7.69
CA TRP A 73 -11.20 -9.20 -8.84
C TRP A 73 -12.56 -9.84 -8.62
N SER A 74 -12.63 -11.05 -8.06
CA SER A 74 -13.88 -11.74 -7.75
C SER A 74 -14.77 -10.94 -6.79
N ALA A 75 -14.18 -10.26 -5.79
CA ALA A 75 -14.94 -9.40 -4.90
C ALA A 75 -15.42 -8.13 -5.60
N CYS A 76 -14.58 -7.53 -6.46
CA CYS A 76 -14.96 -6.37 -7.27
C CYS A 76 -16.12 -6.70 -8.21
N SER A 77 -16.02 -7.81 -8.94
CA SER A 77 -17.05 -8.23 -9.90
C SER A 77 -18.38 -8.50 -9.21
N ALA A 78 -18.38 -9.08 -8.01
CA ALA A 78 -19.58 -9.29 -7.22
C ALA A 78 -20.26 -7.95 -6.82
N LEU A 79 -19.48 -6.96 -6.36
CA LEU A 79 -20.03 -5.63 -6.03
C LEU A 79 -20.56 -4.90 -7.26
N LEU A 80 -19.84 -4.98 -8.39
CA LEU A 80 -20.26 -4.39 -9.65
C LEU A 80 -21.55 -5.03 -10.18
N ALA A 81 -21.68 -6.36 -10.05
CA ALA A 81 -22.90 -7.08 -10.45
C ALA A 81 -24.10 -6.77 -9.54
N ALA A 82 -23.85 -6.46 -8.26
CA ALA A 82 -24.88 -6.06 -7.31
C ALA A 82 -25.25 -4.57 -7.39
N ASP A 83 -24.54 -3.76 -8.19
CA ASP A 83 -24.78 -2.33 -8.26
C ASP A 83 -26.12 -2.01 -8.93
N ASN A 84 -26.97 -1.29 -8.19
CA ASN A 84 -28.16 -0.66 -8.74
C ASN A 84 -27.95 0.86 -8.72
N PRO A 85 -27.87 1.54 -9.89
CA PRO A 85 -27.62 2.98 -9.97
C PRO A 85 -28.56 3.85 -9.12
N ASP A 86 -29.82 3.42 -9.00
CA ASP A 86 -30.88 4.12 -8.27
C ASP A 86 -31.04 3.60 -6.82
N GLY A 87 -30.33 2.53 -6.48
CA GLY A 87 -30.34 1.91 -5.16
C GLY A 87 -29.20 2.39 -4.26
N PRO A 88 -29.18 1.92 -2.99
CA PRO A 88 -28.03 2.14 -2.11
C PRO A 88 -26.76 1.55 -2.74
N VAL A 89 -25.61 2.14 -2.39
CA VAL A 89 -24.31 1.58 -2.78
C VAL A 89 -24.13 0.24 -2.05
N PRO A 90 -23.70 -0.83 -2.73
CA PRO A 90 -23.42 -2.11 -2.10
C PRO A 90 -22.45 -1.99 -0.91
N GLU A 91 -22.66 -2.80 0.12
CA GLU A 91 -21.76 -2.82 1.29
C GLU A 91 -20.33 -3.23 0.89
N PRO A 92 -19.30 -2.70 1.57
CA PRO A 92 -17.92 -3.06 1.28
C PRO A 92 -17.66 -4.57 1.47
N ALA A 93 -16.97 -5.19 0.52
CA ALA A 93 -16.46 -6.54 0.70
C ALA A 93 -15.13 -6.51 1.46
N ILE A 94 -15.00 -7.36 2.47
CA ILE A 94 -13.78 -7.48 3.28
C ILE A 94 -13.15 -8.85 3.04
N ILE A 95 -11.88 -8.85 2.66
CA ILE A 95 -11.09 -10.06 2.42
C ILE A 95 -9.97 -10.11 3.45
N ASN A 96 -9.84 -11.22 4.16
CA ASN A 96 -8.85 -11.38 5.22
C ASN A 96 -8.17 -12.75 5.12
N GLU A 97 -6.85 -12.79 4.91
CA GLU A 97 -6.03 -14.00 4.96
C GLU A 97 -4.99 -13.85 6.09
N PRO A 98 -5.38 -14.10 7.36
CA PRO A 98 -4.56 -13.78 8.53
C PRO A 98 -3.23 -14.55 8.58
N GLU A 99 -3.21 -15.80 8.11
CA GLU A 99 -1.99 -16.62 8.02
C GLU A 99 -0.91 -15.98 7.13
N ARG A 100 -1.35 -15.23 6.12
CA ARG A 100 -0.49 -14.48 5.20
C ARG A 100 -0.42 -13.00 5.55
N GLY A 101 -1.15 -12.56 6.59
CA GLY A 101 -1.29 -11.18 7.01
C GLY A 101 -1.85 -10.25 5.92
N LEU A 102 -2.63 -10.77 4.99
CA LEU A 102 -3.24 -9.98 3.92
C LEU A 102 -4.65 -9.55 4.32
N HIS A 103 -4.95 -8.28 4.09
CA HIS A 103 -6.27 -7.72 4.31
C HIS A 103 -6.63 -6.76 3.18
N ALA A 104 -7.88 -6.82 2.70
CA ALA A 104 -8.38 -5.90 1.70
C ALA A 104 -9.82 -5.48 2.02
N VAL A 105 -10.10 -4.21 1.78
CA VAL A 105 -11.46 -3.66 1.77
C VAL A 105 -11.76 -3.17 0.37
N VAL A 106 -12.81 -3.70 -0.23
CA VAL A 106 -13.26 -3.37 -1.59
C VAL A 106 -14.55 -2.58 -1.49
N ARG A 107 -14.60 -1.41 -2.13
CA ARG A 107 -15.77 -0.55 -2.18
C ARG A 107 -16.13 -0.22 -3.62
N LEU A 108 -17.42 -0.10 -3.90
CA LEU A 108 -17.89 0.42 -5.18
C LEU A 108 -17.92 1.95 -5.13
N GLN A 109 -17.37 2.58 -6.16
CA GLN A 109 -17.35 4.03 -6.34
C GLN A 109 -18.11 4.39 -7.62
N ARG A 110 -19.27 5.06 -7.46
CA ARG A 110 -20.00 5.67 -8.57
C ARG A 110 -19.35 7.00 -8.94
N ARG A 111 -19.34 7.34 -10.23
CA ARG A 111 -18.85 8.65 -10.71
C ARG A 111 -19.88 9.74 -10.43
N SER A 112 -19.44 10.89 -9.92
CA SER A 112 -20.34 12.02 -9.59
C SER A 112 -21.02 12.65 -10.82
N ALA A 113 -20.33 12.67 -11.97
CA ALA A 113 -20.98 12.93 -13.25
C ALA A 113 -21.52 11.59 -13.75
N ARG A 114 -22.84 11.47 -13.93
CA ARG A 114 -23.57 10.22 -14.24
C ARG A 114 -23.18 9.54 -15.56
N THR A 115 -22.10 9.98 -16.20
CA THR A 115 -21.55 9.44 -17.44
C THR A 115 -20.29 8.65 -17.12
N GLY A 116 -20.46 7.33 -17.02
CA GLY A 116 -19.37 6.36 -16.98
C GLY A 116 -19.64 5.18 -16.04
N PRO A 117 -19.04 4.02 -16.31
CA PRO A 117 -19.24 2.84 -15.47
C PRO A 117 -18.67 3.07 -14.06
N PRO A 118 -19.24 2.41 -13.03
CA PRO A 118 -18.67 2.42 -11.69
C PRO A 118 -17.27 1.81 -11.70
N ALA A 119 -16.51 2.09 -10.65
CA ALA A 119 -15.19 1.52 -10.41
C ALA A 119 -15.14 0.89 -9.02
N CYS A 120 -14.24 -0.04 -8.80
CA CYS A 120 -13.93 -0.54 -7.46
C CYS A 120 -12.72 0.21 -6.90
N PHE A 121 -12.84 0.69 -5.67
CA PHE A 121 -11.73 1.23 -4.87
C PHE A 121 -11.32 0.19 -3.83
N LEU A 122 -10.05 -0.17 -3.83
CA LEU A 122 -9.48 -1.18 -2.95
C LEU A 122 -8.45 -0.54 -2.04
N GLN A 123 -8.62 -0.80 -0.75
CA GLN A 123 -7.64 -0.51 0.29
C GLN A 123 -7.00 -1.83 0.73
N LEU A 124 -5.69 -1.96 0.54
CA LEU A 124 -4.92 -3.18 0.73
C LEU A 124 -3.91 -2.98 1.88
N ASP A 125 -3.87 -3.93 2.80
CA ASP A 125 -2.90 -4.01 3.89
C ASP A 125 -2.18 -5.36 3.81
N TYR A 126 -0.86 -5.34 4.03
CA TYR A 126 -0.03 -6.53 4.12
C TYR A 126 0.88 -6.46 5.34
N ARG A 127 0.61 -7.34 6.30
CA ARG A 127 1.40 -7.54 7.52
C ARG A 127 2.30 -8.75 7.34
N ARG A 128 3.59 -8.51 7.17
CA ARG A 128 4.61 -9.56 6.96
C ARG A 128 4.61 -10.64 8.05
N PRO A 129 4.74 -11.93 7.68
CA PRO A 129 5.03 -13.13 8.51
C PRO A 129 6.35 -13.26 9.34
N ARG A 130 6.84 -12.31 10.19
CA ARG A 130 7.71 -12.61 11.38
C ARG A 130 7.37 -11.98 12.77
N GLY A 131 7.20 -12.81 13.81
CA GLY A 131 7.10 -12.54 15.28
C GLY A 131 6.43 -11.24 15.80
N ASP A 132 5.47 -11.35 16.75
CA ASP A 132 4.65 -10.26 17.36
C ASP A 132 3.53 -9.66 16.49
N ARG A 133 2.78 -10.55 15.81
CA ARG A 133 1.99 -10.24 14.61
C ARG A 133 0.50 -9.90 14.80
N GLU A 134 -0.10 -10.16 15.94
CA GLU A 134 -1.55 -10.00 16.08
C GLU A 134 -2.01 -8.54 16.30
N ARG A 135 -1.08 -7.59 16.52
CA ARG A 135 -1.46 -6.20 16.74
C ARG A 135 -1.75 -5.49 15.40
N PRO A 136 -2.94 -4.88 15.23
CA PRO A 136 -3.17 -3.88 14.20
C PRO A 136 -2.08 -2.82 14.26
N ILE A 137 -1.63 -2.32 13.10
CA ILE A 137 -0.86 -1.07 13.06
C ILE A 137 -1.78 -0.03 13.67
N SER A 138 -1.44 0.48 14.86
CA SER A 138 -2.28 1.51 15.48
C SER A 138 -2.34 2.74 14.56
N PRO A 139 -3.40 3.56 14.68
CA PRO A 139 -3.43 4.86 14.02
C PRO A 139 -2.16 5.70 14.29
N GLY A 140 -1.55 5.53 15.46
CA GLY A 140 -0.26 6.15 15.82
C GLY A 140 0.89 5.63 14.96
N ALA A 141 1.00 4.31 14.76
CA ALA A 141 2.03 3.73 13.90
C ALA A 141 1.85 4.13 12.42
N LEU A 142 0.61 4.23 11.92
CA LEU A 142 0.34 4.80 10.59
C LEU A 142 0.82 6.25 10.47
N SER A 143 0.56 7.08 11.49
CA SER A 143 1.03 8.47 11.52
C SER A 143 2.56 8.60 11.61
N LEU A 144 3.26 7.61 12.15
CA LEU A 144 4.73 7.58 12.16
C LEU A 144 5.26 7.14 10.80
N MET A 145 4.64 6.12 10.20
CA MET A 145 5.03 5.65 8.87
C MET A 145 4.85 6.74 7.80
N SER A 146 3.82 7.59 7.89
CA SER A 146 3.61 8.70 6.95
C SER A 146 4.74 9.73 6.95
N ARG A 147 5.53 9.85 8.02
CA ARG A 147 6.71 10.74 8.10
C ARG A 147 7.94 10.19 7.39
N LEU A 148 7.93 8.91 7.05
CA LEU A 148 9.03 8.21 6.39
C LEU A 148 8.79 8.16 4.89
N THR A 149 9.86 8.19 4.10
CA THR A 149 9.80 7.87 2.67
C THR A 149 9.50 6.39 2.48
N PHE A 150 9.01 5.99 1.30
CA PHE A 150 8.80 4.58 0.96
C PHE A 150 10.01 3.68 1.31
N ARG A 151 11.23 4.11 0.96
CA ARG A 151 12.46 3.35 1.21
C ARG A 151 12.82 3.23 2.68
N GLU A 152 12.52 4.26 3.47
CA GLU A 152 12.70 4.25 4.91
C GLU A 152 11.64 3.38 5.59
N ARG A 153 10.39 3.37 5.11
CA ARG A 153 9.34 2.47 5.60
C ARG A 153 9.71 1.02 5.40
N GLU A 154 10.26 0.67 4.24
CA GLU A 154 10.76 -0.68 3.99
C GLU A 154 11.74 -1.13 5.08
N VAL A 155 12.66 -0.26 5.49
CA VAL A 155 13.61 -0.54 6.56
C VAL A 155 12.91 -0.56 7.93
N ALA A 156 12.06 0.43 8.23
CA ALA A 156 11.36 0.56 9.50
C ALA A 156 10.44 -0.64 9.80
N LEU A 157 9.74 -1.16 8.79
CA LEU A 157 8.93 -2.37 8.90
C LEU A 157 9.80 -3.59 9.27
N ARG A 158 10.98 -3.74 8.66
CA ARG A 158 11.88 -4.85 9.00
C ARG A 158 12.55 -4.66 10.36
N VAL A 159 12.75 -3.41 10.79
CA VAL A 159 13.19 -3.09 12.15
C VAL A 159 12.15 -3.52 13.17
N ARG A 160 10.89 -3.20 12.91
CA ARG A 160 9.74 -3.63 13.69
C ARG A 160 9.67 -5.15 13.76
N ASP A 161 9.87 -5.84 12.63
CA ASP A 161 9.88 -7.29 12.53
C ASP A 161 11.14 -7.95 13.16
N GLY A 162 12.03 -7.18 13.80
CA GLY A 162 13.18 -7.67 14.56
C GLY A 162 14.46 -7.95 13.76
N LEU A 163 14.50 -7.69 12.44
CA LEU A 163 15.64 -8.07 11.59
C LEU A 163 16.88 -7.22 11.79
N THR A 164 18.04 -7.82 11.99
CA THR A 164 19.34 -7.13 12.07
C THR A 164 19.66 -6.31 10.82
N THR A 165 20.58 -5.34 10.93
CA THR A 165 21.04 -4.55 9.77
C THR A 165 21.57 -5.45 8.65
N GLU A 166 22.27 -6.54 9.01
CA GLU A 166 22.70 -7.61 8.10
C GLU A 166 21.53 -8.25 7.34
N GLU A 167 20.50 -8.67 8.08
CA GLU A 167 19.34 -9.33 7.50
C GLU A 167 18.53 -8.37 6.62
N ILE A 168 18.35 -7.12 7.07
CA ILE A 168 17.69 -6.08 6.28
C ILE A 168 18.47 -5.81 5.00
N ALA A 169 19.80 -5.65 5.08
CA ALA A 169 20.66 -5.44 3.94
C ALA A 169 20.56 -6.60 2.94
N ARG A 170 20.55 -7.84 3.44
CA ARG A 170 20.38 -9.05 2.63
C ARG A 170 19.00 -9.11 1.96
N GLU A 171 17.95 -8.84 2.73
CA GLU A 171 16.57 -8.94 2.26
C GLU A 171 16.21 -7.83 1.26
N LEU A 172 16.71 -6.62 1.48
CA LEU A 172 16.55 -5.48 0.57
C LEU A 172 17.61 -5.44 -0.54
N ARG A 173 18.59 -6.35 -0.51
CA ARG A 173 19.78 -6.35 -1.38
C ARG A 173 20.45 -4.98 -1.49
N ARG A 174 20.63 -4.33 -0.34
CA ARG A 174 21.34 -3.05 -0.21
C ARG A 174 22.59 -3.25 0.63
N SER A 175 23.57 -2.37 0.47
CA SER A 175 24.75 -2.41 1.34
C SER A 175 24.35 -2.16 2.80
N LYS A 176 25.08 -2.76 3.75
CA LYS A 176 24.89 -2.47 5.18
C LYS A 176 25.03 -0.97 5.47
N LEU A 177 25.92 -0.28 4.73
CA LEU A 177 26.10 1.17 4.82
C LEU A 177 24.84 1.92 4.43
N THR A 178 24.20 1.56 3.32
CA THR A 178 22.93 2.13 2.88
C THR A 178 21.84 1.96 3.95
N ILE A 179 21.74 0.78 4.55
CA ILE A 179 20.76 0.53 5.62
C ILE A 179 21.07 1.37 6.85
N LYS A 180 22.35 1.49 7.26
CA LYS A 180 22.75 2.38 8.37
C LYS A 180 22.39 3.84 8.11
N THR A 181 22.59 4.33 6.89
CA THR A 181 22.20 5.69 6.50
C THR A 181 20.69 5.87 6.54
N GLN A 182 19.92 4.91 6.03
CA GLN A 182 18.46 4.93 6.09
C GLN A 182 17.95 4.90 7.55
N LEU A 183 18.57 4.09 8.42
CA LEU A 183 18.26 4.06 9.86
C LEU A 183 18.53 5.40 10.54
N ALA A 184 19.64 6.07 10.22
CA ALA A 184 19.91 7.41 10.75
C ALA A 184 18.85 8.43 10.32
N GLY A 185 18.40 8.37 9.06
CA GLY A 185 17.28 9.17 8.55
C GLY A 185 15.97 8.89 9.29
N ILE A 186 15.66 7.61 9.51
CA ILE A 186 14.47 7.18 10.28
C ILE A 186 14.53 7.71 11.71
N PHE A 187 15.67 7.56 12.41
CA PHE A 187 15.85 8.04 13.77
C PHE A 187 15.61 9.55 13.88
N LYS A 188 16.16 10.31 12.92
CA LYS A 188 15.94 11.75 12.83
C LYS A 188 14.48 12.11 12.59
N LYS A 189 13.81 11.45 11.63
CA LYS A 189 12.41 11.74 11.26
C LYS A 189 11.40 11.34 12.34
N LEU A 190 11.70 10.30 13.10
CA LEU A 190 10.84 9.81 14.19
C LEU A 190 11.20 10.41 15.55
N GLY A 191 12.30 11.17 15.66
CA GLY A 191 12.73 11.79 16.91
C GLY A 191 13.20 10.79 17.97
N VAL A 192 13.83 9.70 17.55
CA VAL A 192 14.29 8.61 18.44
C VAL A 192 15.79 8.41 18.38
N ALA A 193 16.37 8.00 19.51
CA ALA A 193 17.82 7.82 19.64
C ALA A 193 18.30 6.43 19.22
N ASN A 194 17.41 5.42 19.18
CA ASN A 194 17.83 4.05 18.92
C ASN A 194 16.74 3.21 18.25
N ARG A 195 17.21 2.08 17.72
CA ARG A 195 16.42 1.07 17.02
C ARG A 195 15.29 0.50 17.89
N SER A 196 15.54 0.22 19.16
CA SER A 196 14.54 -0.36 20.06
C SER A 196 13.33 0.56 20.26
N ARG A 197 13.55 1.88 20.31
CA ARG A 197 12.46 2.86 20.36
C ARG A 197 11.64 2.90 19.06
N VAL A 198 12.26 2.72 17.88
CA VAL A 198 11.52 2.58 16.62
C VAL A 198 10.57 1.38 16.69
N THR A 199 11.09 0.22 17.10
CA THR A 199 10.27 -1.00 17.25
C THR A 199 9.12 -0.77 18.24
N ALA A 200 9.39 -0.18 19.41
CA ALA A 200 8.37 0.10 20.41
C ALA A 200 7.29 1.07 19.91
N MET A 201 7.65 2.08 19.11
CA MET A 201 6.69 3.05 18.57
C MET A 201 5.83 2.48 17.44
N LEU A 202 6.36 1.55 16.65
CA LEU A 202 5.62 0.90 15.56
C LEU A 202 4.77 -0.29 16.02
N ASN A 203 5.02 -0.82 17.22
CA ASN A 203 4.25 -1.90 17.86
C ASN A 203 3.14 -1.41 18.80
N ARG A 204 3.09 -0.09 19.07
CA ARG A 204 2.03 0.56 19.83
C ARG A 204 0.80 0.78 18.97
#